data_AF-A0A2D5MVH8-F1
#
_entry.id   AF-A0A2D5MVH8-F1
#
_cell.length_a   1.000
_cell.length_b   1.000
_cell.length_c   1.000
_cell.angle_alpha   90.00
_cell.angle_beta   90.00
_cell.angle_gamma   90.00
#
_symmetry.space_group_name_H-M   'P 1'
#
loop_
_entity.id
_entity.type
_entity.pdbx_description
1 polymer ?
#
loop_
_entity_poly.entity_id
_entity_poly.type
_entity_poly.pdbx_seq_one_letter_code
_entity_poly.pdbx_strand_id
1 'polypeptide(L)'
;MGYPLPRSSQENYTKYFNKVIQKGCLENYKILWVGSPLPCRFKSNETKGILAPNNVFIVKKDEEFQYAVMDNKENMFKLPKKFFTVCFPNVSINSIPENNRVHYQITKKQKVFLPYIPDTFLEQKKTKTSRKRRKMYHNQTMDSPPAEKDIESIDFTKKKIPSWYVLQKKENKKEIFKRQVILMIRSIISLVDTSNFVLEDPFHRVKEVEDIHKKEEYMEKMKIIISFIFHYCRAELGLHTSNTDIIKTAEEFCASLNA
;
A
#
# COMPACT_ATOMS: atom_id res chain seq x y z
N MET A 1 24.45 -5.85 4.23
CA MET A 1 23.48 -5.32 5.22
C MET A 1 24.19 -4.29 6.08
N GLY A 2 23.86 -3.01 5.95
CA GLY A 2 24.39 -1.96 6.82
C GLY A 2 23.61 -1.90 8.14
N TYR A 3 24.28 -1.51 9.23
CA TYR A 3 23.61 -1.15 10.49
C TYR A 3 22.77 0.13 10.27
N PRO A 4 21.55 0.26 10.83
CA PRO A 4 20.62 1.32 10.45
C PRO A 4 20.99 2.67 11.08
N LEU A 5 21.84 2.68 12.10
CA LEU A 5 22.36 3.90 12.68
C LEU A 5 23.69 4.31 12.02
N PRO A 6 23.87 5.61 11.73
CA PRO A 6 25.06 6.15 11.13
C PRO A 6 26.22 6.25 12.13
N ARG A 7 27.45 6.15 11.64
CA ARG A 7 28.66 6.25 12.47
C ARG A 7 28.81 7.67 13.01
N SER A 8 28.95 7.80 14.32
CA SER A 8 29.29 9.08 14.97
C SER A 8 30.75 9.48 14.74
N SER A 9 31.06 10.76 14.97
CA SER A 9 32.42 11.31 14.94
C SER A 9 33.32 10.65 15.98
N GLN A 10 34.62 10.61 15.69
CA GLN A 10 35.64 10.04 16.58
C GLN A 10 35.69 10.76 17.94
N GLU A 11 35.52 12.09 17.94
CA GLU A 11 35.51 12.91 19.15
C GLU A 11 34.41 12.48 20.13
N ASN A 12 33.19 12.31 19.61
CA ASN A 12 32.06 11.85 20.41
C ASN A 12 32.30 10.43 20.92
N TYR A 13 32.84 9.54 20.08
CA TYR A 13 33.17 8.18 20.50
C TYR A 13 34.15 8.17 21.67
N THR A 14 35.25 8.93 21.59
CA THR A 14 36.24 9.02 22.67
C THR A 14 35.63 9.58 23.96
N LYS A 15 34.70 10.53 23.85
CA LYS A 15 34.08 11.20 25.01
C LYS A 15 33.01 10.36 25.72
N TYR A 16 32.19 9.62 24.97
CA TYR A 16 30.98 8.99 25.51
C TYR A 16 31.01 7.46 25.52
N PHE A 17 31.82 6.82 24.70
CA PHE A 17 31.85 5.36 24.63
C PHE A 17 32.26 4.75 25.97
N ASN A 18 31.57 3.69 26.40
CA ASN A 18 31.76 3.01 27.68
C ASN A 18 31.53 3.88 28.94
N LYS A 19 31.10 5.14 28.80
CA LYS A 19 30.77 5.99 29.94
C LYS A 19 29.48 5.51 30.61
N VAL A 20 29.48 5.48 31.94
CA VAL A 20 28.28 5.20 32.75
C VAL A 20 27.56 6.51 33.01
N ILE A 21 26.24 6.51 32.80
CA ILE A 21 25.40 7.67 33.03
C ILE A 21 25.18 7.83 34.55
N GLN A 22 25.59 8.97 35.09
CA GLN A 22 25.56 9.25 36.53
C GLN A 22 24.25 9.90 37.00
N LYS A 23 23.43 10.46 36.09
CA LYS A 23 22.25 11.25 36.45
C LYS A 23 21.11 11.02 35.47
N GLY A 24 19.87 10.95 36.00
CA GLY A 24 18.64 10.98 35.22
C GLY A 24 17.93 9.62 35.11
N CYS A 25 16.97 9.53 34.19
CA CYS A 25 16.11 8.34 34.00
C CYS A 25 16.89 7.09 33.52
N LEU A 26 18.12 7.28 33.04
CA LEU A 26 18.99 6.23 32.52
C LEU A 26 20.25 6.07 33.39
N GLU A 27 20.15 6.32 34.69
CA GLU A 27 21.25 6.12 35.63
C GLU A 27 21.77 4.68 35.63
N ASN A 28 23.09 4.51 35.74
CA ASN A 28 23.80 3.24 35.71
C ASN A 28 23.78 2.50 34.37
N TYR A 29 23.24 3.10 33.31
CA TYR A 29 23.38 2.55 31.97
C TYR A 29 24.74 2.91 31.38
N LYS A 30 25.33 1.96 30.66
CA LYS A 30 26.60 2.11 29.93
C LYS A 30 26.32 2.42 28.47
N ILE A 31 26.97 3.45 27.93
CA ILE A 31 26.82 3.83 26.51
C ILE A 31 27.63 2.87 25.64
N LEU A 32 26.95 2.19 24.71
CA LEU A 32 27.57 1.27 23.74
C LEU A 32 27.59 1.83 22.32
N TRP A 33 26.53 2.52 21.93
CA TRP A 33 26.46 3.24 20.66
C TRP A 33 26.40 4.74 20.93
N VAL A 34 27.28 5.48 20.26
CA VAL A 34 27.41 6.91 20.44
C VAL A 34 26.73 7.62 19.27
N GLY A 35 25.83 8.53 19.60
CA GLY A 35 25.27 9.51 18.67
C GLY A 35 25.87 10.90 18.89
N SER A 36 25.35 11.87 18.16
CA SER A 36 25.65 13.30 18.33
C SER A 36 24.62 13.95 19.26
N PRO A 37 25.04 14.79 20.22
CA PRO A 37 24.12 15.54 21.07
C PRO A 37 23.24 16.47 20.23
N LEU A 38 22.03 16.74 20.72
CA LEU A 38 21.13 17.70 20.10
C LEU A 38 21.61 19.15 20.34
N PRO A 39 21.46 20.05 19.36
CA PRO A 39 21.72 21.47 19.56
C PRO A 39 20.67 22.15 20.46
N CYS A 40 19.47 21.57 20.54
CA CYS A 40 18.33 22.09 21.28
C CYS A 40 18.05 21.27 22.55
N ARG A 41 17.09 21.75 23.35
CA ARG A 41 16.56 21.04 24.54
C ARG A 41 15.46 20.06 24.12
N PHE A 42 15.45 18.84 24.64
CA PHE A 42 14.63 17.71 24.18
C PHE A 42 13.12 17.95 24.38
N LYS A 43 12.76 18.80 25.34
CA LYS A 43 11.38 19.21 25.60
C LYS A 43 10.89 20.35 24.71
N SER A 44 11.74 20.93 23.84
CA SER A 44 11.32 22.00 22.92
C SER A 44 10.54 21.42 21.74
N ASN A 45 9.60 22.21 21.19
CA ASN A 45 8.82 21.83 20.01
C ASN A 45 9.68 21.61 18.76
N GLU A 46 10.85 22.25 18.70
CA GLU A 46 11.83 22.17 17.60
C GLU A 46 12.49 20.79 17.49
N THR A 47 12.48 19.99 18.57
CA THR A 47 13.11 18.67 18.62
C THR A 47 12.57 17.73 17.53
N LYS A 48 11.30 17.90 17.10
CA LYS A 48 10.69 17.05 16.07
C LYS A 48 11.35 17.16 14.69
N GLY A 49 11.88 18.34 14.35
CA GLY A 49 12.53 18.59 13.06
C GLY A 49 14.03 18.31 13.05
N ILE A 50 14.67 18.33 14.23
CA ILE A 50 16.12 18.21 14.38
C ILE A 50 16.54 16.76 14.64
N LEU A 51 15.67 15.96 15.26
CA LEU A 51 16.02 14.59 15.64
C LEU A 51 16.24 13.69 14.42
N ALA A 52 17.47 13.24 14.24
CA ALA A 52 17.88 12.36 13.15
C ALA A 52 18.46 11.04 13.70
N PRO A 53 18.68 10.02 12.84
CA PRO A 53 19.39 8.79 13.23
C PRO A 53 20.78 9.06 13.85
N ASN A 54 21.42 10.16 13.47
CA ASN A 54 22.71 10.62 14.01
C ASN A 54 22.66 10.89 15.53
N ASN A 55 21.50 11.24 16.08
CA ASN A 55 21.39 11.71 17.48
C ASN A 55 21.07 10.59 18.48
N VAL A 56 20.98 9.35 18.00
CA VAL A 56 20.56 8.22 18.81
C VAL A 56 21.75 7.60 19.52
N PHE A 57 21.62 7.45 20.84
CA PHE A 57 22.53 6.69 21.68
C PHE A 57 21.88 5.34 22.03
N ILE A 58 22.69 4.28 22.08
CA ILE A 58 22.25 2.98 22.61
C ILE A 58 22.98 2.76 23.91
N VAL A 59 22.19 2.54 24.96
CA VAL A 59 22.67 2.34 26.31
C VAL A 59 22.26 0.96 26.79
N LYS A 60 23.11 0.30 27.57
CA LYS A 60 22.90 -1.05 28.08
C LYS A 60 23.04 -1.07 29.59
N LYS A 61 22.12 -1.76 30.26
CA LYS A 61 22.22 -2.14 31.68
C LYS A 61 21.88 -3.63 31.77
N ASP A 62 22.80 -4.42 32.30
CA ASP A 62 22.67 -5.88 32.42
C ASP A 62 22.35 -6.55 31.07
N GLU A 63 21.10 -6.94 30.81
CA GLU A 63 20.64 -7.51 29.53
C GLU A 63 19.72 -6.58 28.74
N GLU A 64 19.32 -5.45 29.32
CA GLU A 64 18.39 -4.51 28.70
C GLU A 64 19.11 -3.45 27.87
N PHE A 65 18.63 -3.27 26.64
CA PHE A 65 19.04 -2.18 25.77
C PHE A 65 17.97 -1.10 25.72
N GLN A 66 18.39 0.15 25.95
CA GLN A 66 17.53 1.31 25.80
C GLN A 66 18.13 2.30 24.81
N TYR A 67 17.23 3.07 24.17
CA TYR A 67 17.58 4.09 23.20
C TYR A 67 17.41 5.44 23.86
N ALA A 68 18.40 6.29 23.69
CA ALA A 68 18.49 7.57 24.37
C ALA A 68 18.88 8.68 23.40
N VAL A 69 18.62 9.91 23.82
CA VAL A 69 19.02 11.13 23.14
C VAL A 69 19.65 12.05 24.17
N MET A 70 20.75 12.71 23.78
CA MET A 70 21.45 13.66 24.63
C MET A 70 21.07 15.09 24.26
N ASP A 71 20.78 15.90 25.27
CA ASP A 71 20.54 17.34 25.11
C ASP A 71 21.83 18.16 25.02
N ASN A 72 21.70 19.44 24.65
CA ASN A 72 22.80 20.41 24.70
C ASN A 72 23.45 20.52 26.10
N LYS A 73 22.68 20.29 27.17
CA LYS A 73 23.18 20.26 28.57
C LYS A 73 23.75 18.91 29.00
N GLU A 74 24.06 18.02 28.05
CA GLU A 74 24.54 16.64 28.29
C GLU A 74 23.60 15.75 29.13
N ASN A 75 22.32 16.14 29.26
CA ASN A 75 21.33 15.32 29.94
C ASN A 75 20.80 14.25 28.99
N MET A 76 20.76 13.01 29.47
CA MET A 76 20.26 11.86 28.70
C MET A 76 18.77 11.64 28.93
N PHE A 77 18.01 11.56 27.86
CA PHE A 77 16.57 11.27 27.86
C PHE A 77 16.29 9.98 27.10
N LYS A 78 15.33 9.18 27.60
CA LYS A 78 14.85 8.00 26.90
C LYS A 78 14.14 8.40 25.61
N LEU A 79 14.49 7.77 24.49
CA LEU A 79 13.90 8.01 23.19
C LEU A 79 12.42 7.55 23.18
N PRO A 80 11.46 8.48 23.00
CA PRO A 80 10.04 8.14 22.91
C PRO A 80 9.72 7.33 21.66
N LYS A 81 8.76 6.38 21.79
CA LYS A 81 8.34 5.49 20.70
C LYS A 81 7.90 6.21 19.42
N LYS A 82 7.34 7.43 19.55
CA LYS A 82 6.89 8.26 18.42
C LYS A 82 8.00 8.63 17.43
N PHE A 83 9.26 8.59 17.86
CA PHE A 83 10.40 8.97 17.03
C PHE A 83 11.16 7.78 16.44
N PHE A 84 10.77 6.53 16.74
CA PHE A 84 11.46 5.36 16.19
C PHE A 84 11.40 5.28 14.66
N THR A 85 10.32 5.73 14.05
CA THR A 85 10.21 5.80 12.59
C THR A 85 11.16 6.81 11.96
N VAL A 86 11.49 7.89 12.67
CA VAL A 86 12.40 8.95 12.22
C VAL A 86 13.86 8.51 12.41
N CYS A 87 14.15 7.91 13.57
CA CYS A 87 15.49 7.44 13.93
C CYS A 87 15.93 6.16 13.19
N PHE A 88 14.97 5.33 12.75
CA PHE A 88 15.24 4.08 12.02
C PHE A 88 14.47 4.07 10.68
N PRO A 89 14.86 4.93 9.72
CA PRO A 89 14.19 5.02 8.43
C PRO A 89 14.40 3.75 7.60
N ASN A 90 13.42 3.42 6.76
CA ASN A 90 13.51 2.39 5.70
C ASN A 90 13.88 0.97 6.13
N VAL A 91 13.78 0.63 7.42
CA VAL A 91 14.09 -0.73 7.84
C VAL A 91 12.95 -1.69 7.47
N SER A 92 13.17 -2.61 6.55
CA SER A 92 12.20 -3.66 6.20
C SER A 92 12.22 -4.79 7.24
N ILE A 93 11.14 -5.56 7.38
CA ILE A 93 11.14 -6.74 8.29
C ILE A 93 12.16 -7.81 7.82
N ASN A 94 12.34 -7.95 6.51
CA ASN A 94 13.24 -8.92 5.89
C ASN A 94 14.73 -8.55 6.05
N SER A 95 15.03 -7.27 6.26
CA SER A 95 16.41 -6.81 6.49
C SER A 95 16.85 -6.94 7.95
N ILE A 96 15.96 -7.38 8.84
CA ILE A 96 16.28 -7.56 10.26
C ILE A 96 16.94 -8.92 10.43
N PRO A 97 18.15 -8.98 11.04
CA PRO A 97 18.82 -10.25 11.31
C PRO A 97 18.04 -11.08 12.33
N GLU A 98 18.30 -12.39 12.33
CA GLU A 98 17.72 -13.31 13.31
C GLU A 98 18.01 -12.83 14.74
N ASN A 99 17.01 -12.94 15.61
CA ASN A 99 17.02 -12.42 16.98
C ASN A 99 17.23 -10.90 17.13
N ASN A 100 17.18 -10.12 16.06
CA ASN A 100 17.33 -8.65 16.11
C ASN A 100 18.66 -8.22 16.76
N ARG A 101 19.73 -8.96 16.51
CA ARG A 101 21.07 -8.66 17.05
C ARG A 101 22.13 -8.64 15.97
N VAL A 102 23.12 -7.77 16.13
CA VAL A 102 24.28 -7.63 15.23
C VAL A 102 25.55 -7.46 16.05
N HIS A 103 26.61 -8.14 15.62
CA HIS A 103 27.96 -7.85 16.08
C HIS A 103 28.49 -6.61 15.34
N TYR A 104 28.67 -5.52 16.06
CA TYR A 104 29.29 -4.31 15.55
C TYR A 104 30.75 -4.24 15.98
N GLN A 105 31.65 -4.13 15.02
CA GLN A 105 33.08 -3.97 15.28
C GLN A 105 33.43 -2.48 15.25
N ILE A 106 33.74 -1.91 16.41
CA ILE A 106 34.12 -0.49 16.55
C ILE A 106 35.59 -0.33 16.17
N THR A 107 36.44 -1.21 16.72
CA THR A 107 37.89 -1.22 16.52
C THR A 107 38.34 -2.63 16.17
N LYS A 108 39.55 -2.81 15.62
CA LYS A 108 40.12 -4.15 15.34
C LYS A 108 40.01 -5.12 16.53
N LYS A 109 40.15 -4.62 17.77
CA LYS A 109 40.08 -5.41 19.01
C LYS A 109 38.72 -5.42 19.72
N GLN A 110 37.80 -4.51 19.37
CA GLN A 110 36.56 -4.30 20.13
C GLN A 110 35.34 -4.63 19.27
N LYS A 111 34.63 -5.68 19.68
CA LYS A 111 33.35 -6.09 19.11
C LYS A 111 32.28 -5.92 20.19
N VAL A 112 31.18 -5.27 19.83
CA VAL A 112 30.04 -5.02 20.72
C VAL A 112 28.80 -5.67 20.11
N PHE A 113 27.97 -6.24 20.97
CA PHE A 113 26.71 -6.83 20.57
C PHE A 113 25.61 -5.79 20.73
N LEU A 114 24.93 -5.44 19.62
CA LEU A 114 23.92 -4.40 19.60
C LEU A 114 22.61 -4.92 19.02
N PRO A 115 21.46 -4.46 19.53
CA PRO A 115 20.19 -4.65 18.85
C PRO A 115 20.19 -3.92 17.50
N TYR A 116 19.63 -4.56 16.46
CA TYR A 116 19.51 -3.92 15.14
C TYR A 116 18.49 -2.78 15.19
N ILE A 117 17.39 -2.98 15.92
CA ILE A 117 16.26 -2.06 16.08
C ILE A 117 15.74 -2.18 17.53
N PRO A 118 15.05 -1.17 18.10
CA PRO A 118 14.34 -1.35 19.37
C PRO A 118 13.37 -2.54 19.35
N ASP A 119 13.42 -3.41 20.36
CA ASP A 119 12.57 -4.61 20.44
C ASP A 119 11.07 -4.25 20.38
N THR A 120 10.67 -3.16 21.07
CA THR A 120 9.30 -2.62 20.98
C THR A 120 8.91 -2.14 19.58
N PHE A 121 9.86 -1.72 18.72
CA PHE A 121 9.58 -1.35 17.33
C PHE A 121 9.50 -2.58 16.43
N LEU A 122 10.28 -3.62 16.72
CA LEU A 122 10.19 -4.92 16.05
C LEU A 122 8.80 -5.54 16.25
N GLU A 123 8.30 -5.57 17.49
CA GLU A 123 6.96 -6.05 17.82
C GLU A 123 5.89 -5.30 17.04
N GLN A 124 5.94 -3.96 17.03
CA GLN A 124 5.00 -3.14 16.26
C GLN A 124 5.03 -3.46 14.77
N LYS A 125 6.22 -3.69 14.19
CA LYS A 125 6.34 -4.09 12.78
C LYS A 125 5.75 -5.46 12.53
N LYS A 126 6.06 -6.45 13.37
CA LYS A 126 5.47 -7.80 13.29
C LYS A 126 3.94 -7.76 13.37
N THR A 127 3.38 -6.99 14.30
CA THR A 127 1.91 -6.85 14.41
C THR A 127 1.31 -6.18 13.17
N LYS A 128 1.95 -5.15 12.61
CA LYS A 128 1.46 -4.45 11.41
C LYS A 128 1.50 -5.33 10.15
N THR A 129 2.52 -6.16 9.97
CA THR A 129 2.58 -7.13 8.85
C THR A 129 1.68 -8.34 9.06
N SER A 130 1.44 -8.75 10.31
CA SER A 130 0.56 -9.88 10.65
C SER A 130 -0.93 -9.55 10.54
N ARG A 131 -1.32 -8.27 10.57
CA ARG A 131 -2.71 -7.87 10.29
C ARG A 131 -3.06 -8.27 8.86
N LYS A 132 -3.74 -9.41 8.70
CA LYS A 132 -4.50 -9.76 7.50
C LYS A 132 -5.21 -8.49 7.05
N ARG A 133 -4.89 -8.00 5.84
CA ARG A 133 -5.58 -6.86 5.24
C ARG A 133 -7.07 -7.12 5.43
N ARG A 134 -7.76 -6.30 6.22
CA ARG A 134 -9.23 -6.33 6.21
C ARG A 134 -9.58 -6.01 4.76
N LYS A 135 -10.14 -6.99 4.03
CA LYS A 135 -10.86 -6.70 2.81
C LYS A 135 -11.92 -5.68 3.23
N MET A 136 -11.78 -4.43 2.78
CA MET A 136 -12.88 -3.48 2.88
C MET A 136 -13.98 -4.06 2.00
N TYR A 137 -14.90 -4.79 2.61
CA TYR A 137 -16.21 -5.00 2.03
C TYR A 137 -16.90 -3.65 2.07
N HIS A 138 -16.70 -2.86 1.03
CA HIS A 138 -17.59 -1.74 0.77
C HIS A 138 -18.93 -2.36 0.38
N ASN A 139 -19.92 -2.20 1.26
CA ASN A 139 -21.34 -2.50 1.08
C ASN A 139 -21.67 -4.00 0.95
N GLN A 140 -21.70 -4.71 2.08
CA GLN A 140 -22.64 -5.82 2.26
C GLN A 140 -23.72 -5.33 3.23
N THR A 141 -24.90 -5.09 2.69
CA THR A 141 -26.15 -4.97 3.44
C THR A 141 -26.31 -6.20 4.32
N MET A 142 -26.61 -5.95 5.60
CA MET A 142 -27.17 -6.94 6.52
C MET A 142 -28.43 -7.50 5.86
N ASP A 143 -28.45 -8.78 5.48
CA ASP A 143 -29.65 -9.63 5.28
C ASP A 143 -29.38 -10.85 4.38
N SER A 144 -28.19 -11.46 4.46
CA SER A 144 -27.95 -12.78 3.86
C SER A 144 -27.21 -13.68 4.86
N PRO A 145 -27.70 -14.90 5.13
CA PRO A 145 -26.93 -15.89 5.88
C PRO A 145 -25.60 -16.17 5.16
N PRO A 146 -24.52 -16.49 5.87
CA PRO A 146 -23.24 -16.76 5.25
C PRO A 146 -23.35 -18.05 4.45
N ALA A 147 -23.65 -17.94 3.16
CA ALA A 147 -23.41 -19.01 2.22
C ALA A 147 -21.89 -19.18 2.16
N GLU A 148 -21.40 -20.27 2.75
CA GLU A 148 -20.07 -20.84 2.54
C GLU A 148 -19.93 -21.22 1.06
N LYS A 149 -19.79 -20.21 0.20
CA LYS A 149 -19.46 -20.40 -1.22
C LYS A 149 -18.07 -19.84 -1.44
N ASP A 150 -17.12 -20.78 -1.36
CA ASP A 150 -15.83 -20.81 -2.04
C ASP A 150 -15.28 -19.47 -2.49
N ILE A 151 -14.68 -18.76 -1.54
CA ILE A 151 -13.63 -17.80 -1.85
C ILE A 151 -12.39 -18.63 -2.23
N GLU A 152 -12.28 -18.93 -3.52
CA GLU A 152 -11.09 -19.49 -4.19
C GLU A 152 -10.70 -20.91 -3.75
N SER A 153 -11.40 -21.92 -4.27
CA SER A 153 -10.93 -23.31 -4.30
C SER A 153 -9.71 -23.43 -5.24
N ILE A 154 -8.53 -23.02 -4.78
CA ILE A 154 -7.28 -23.24 -5.50
C ILE A 154 -6.97 -24.74 -5.41
N ASP A 155 -7.23 -25.45 -6.50
CA ASP A 155 -6.92 -26.86 -6.64
C ASP A 155 -5.40 -27.05 -6.84
N PHE A 156 -4.69 -27.32 -5.74
CA PHE A 156 -3.24 -27.56 -5.75
C PHE A 156 -2.82 -28.84 -6.48
N THR A 157 -3.76 -29.68 -6.91
CA THR A 157 -3.45 -30.89 -7.69
C THR A 157 -3.31 -30.64 -9.19
N LYS A 158 -3.79 -29.50 -9.69
CA LYS A 158 -3.60 -29.10 -11.09
C LYS A 158 -2.20 -28.53 -11.29
N LYS A 159 -1.42 -29.20 -12.16
CA LYS A 159 -0.08 -28.84 -12.68
C LYS A 159 0.02 -27.48 -13.41
N LYS A 160 -0.80 -26.49 -13.08
CA LYS A 160 -0.59 -25.10 -13.52
C LYS A 160 -0.15 -24.29 -12.30
N ILE A 161 1.17 -24.30 -12.09
CA ILE A 161 1.83 -23.36 -11.20
C ILE A 161 1.51 -21.95 -11.72
N PRO A 162 0.93 -21.06 -10.91
CA PRO A 162 0.72 -19.68 -11.31
C PRO A 162 2.08 -19.01 -11.50
N SER A 163 2.47 -18.78 -12.75
CA SER A 163 3.68 -18.04 -13.11
C SER A 163 3.36 -16.55 -13.18
N TRP A 164 4.10 -15.77 -12.40
CA TRP A 164 4.04 -14.31 -12.42
C TRP A 164 5.05 -13.79 -13.45
N TYR A 165 4.59 -13.54 -14.68
CA TYR A 165 5.44 -12.95 -15.70
C TYR A 165 5.48 -11.43 -15.55
N VAL A 166 6.52 -10.92 -14.88
CA VAL A 166 6.72 -9.47 -14.65
C VAL A 166 7.09 -8.70 -15.94
N LEU A 167 7.51 -9.40 -17.01
CA LEU A 167 8.12 -8.78 -18.20
C LEU A 167 7.54 -9.21 -19.56
N GLN A 168 6.46 -10.00 -19.59
CA GLN A 168 5.74 -10.20 -20.86
C GLN A 168 4.63 -9.17 -20.97
N LYS A 169 4.95 -8.00 -21.55
CA LYS A 169 3.93 -7.20 -22.24
C LYS A 169 3.40 -8.05 -23.38
N LYS A 170 2.41 -8.91 -23.12
CA LYS A 170 1.34 -9.03 -24.11
C LYS A 170 0.73 -7.65 -24.13
N GLU A 171 1.20 -6.81 -25.04
CA GLU A 171 0.46 -5.60 -25.38
C GLU A 171 -0.93 -6.10 -25.74
N ASN A 172 -1.88 -5.89 -24.83
CA ASN A 172 -3.28 -6.13 -25.11
C ASN A 172 -3.65 -5.08 -26.16
N LYS A 173 -3.35 -5.34 -27.44
CA LYS A 173 -3.72 -4.47 -28.57
C LYS A 173 -5.22 -4.16 -28.53
N LYS A 174 -6.02 -5.09 -28.01
CA LYS A 174 -7.45 -4.92 -27.71
C LYS A 174 -7.73 -3.80 -26.69
N GLU A 175 -6.94 -3.66 -25.63
CA GLU A 175 -7.08 -2.59 -24.64
C GLU A 175 -6.65 -1.23 -25.20
N ILE A 176 -5.63 -1.21 -26.08
CA ILE A 176 -5.16 0.03 -26.73
C ILE A 176 -6.24 0.56 -27.68
N PHE A 177 -6.80 -0.29 -28.55
CA PHE A 177 -7.86 0.11 -29.47
C PHE A 177 -9.13 0.54 -28.73
N LYS A 178 -9.54 -0.22 -27.71
CA LYS A 178 -10.66 0.15 -26.82
C LYS A 178 -10.49 1.53 -26.22
N ARG A 179 -9.29 1.82 -25.70
CA ARG A 179 -8.97 3.13 -25.12
C ARG A 179 -9.06 4.25 -26.17
N GLN A 180 -8.55 4.02 -27.38
CA GLN A 180 -8.60 5.01 -28.46
C GLN A 180 -10.04 5.33 -28.88
N VAL A 181 -10.89 4.31 -29.05
CA VAL A 181 -12.31 4.48 -29.39
C VAL A 181 -13.05 5.28 -28.32
N ILE A 182 -12.83 4.96 -27.04
CA ILE A 182 -13.46 5.70 -25.92
C ILE A 182 -12.99 7.17 -25.89
N LEU A 183 -11.70 7.43 -26.10
CA LEU A 183 -11.17 8.78 -26.15
C LEU A 183 -11.78 9.59 -27.30
N MET A 184 -11.92 8.98 -28.48
CA MET A 184 -12.55 9.62 -29.63
C MET A 184 -14.00 10.01 -29.33
N ILE A 185 -14.80 9.11 -28.75
CA ILE A 185 -16.19 9.40 -28.36
C ILE A 185 -16.25 10.57 -27.36
N ARG A 186 -15.37 10.59 -26.35
CA ARG A 186 -15.30 11.70 -25.38
C ARG A 186 -14.98 13.03 -26.03
N SER A 187 -14.06 13.03 -27.00
CA SER A 187 -13.72 14.24 -27.76
C SER A 187 -14.88 14.74 -28.61
N ILE A 188 -15.63 13.83 -29.24
CA ILE A 188 -16.82 14.19 -30.03
C ILE A 188 -17.91 14.77 -29.14
N ILE A 189 -18.19 14.15 -27.98
CA ILE A 189 -19.17 14.69 -27.01
C ILE A 189 -18.72 16.06 -26.52
N SER A 190 -17.46 16.23 -26.15
CA SER A 190 -16.93 17.52 -25.72
C SER A 190 -17.01 18.59 -26.82
N LEU A 191 -16.89 18.20 -28.09
CA LEU A 191 -17.07 19.09 -29.23
C LEU A 191 -18.54 19.45 -29.43
N VAL A 192 -19.46 18.49 -29.28
CA VAL A 192 -20.91 18.70 -29.31
C VAL A 192 -21.34 19.67 -28.21
N ASP A 193 -20.80 19.53 -27.00
CA ASP A 193 -21.13 20.42 -25.88
C ASP A 193 -20.64 21.87 -26.10
N THR A 194 -19.61 22.05 -26.93
CA THR A 194 -18.98 23.37 -27.17
C THR A 194 -19.36 24.01 -28.51
N SER A 195 -19.99 23.27 -29.41
CA SER A 195 -20.40 23.72 -30.74
C SER A 195 -21.90 23.56 -30.94
N ASN A 196 -22.50 24.22 -31.94
CA ASN A 196 -23.93 24.05 -32.27
C ASN A 196 -24.21 22.74 -33.03
N PHE A 197 -23.34 21.73 -32.93
CA PHE A 197 -23.52 20.45 -33.60
C PHE A 197 -24.50 19.60 -32.80
N VAL A 198 -25.63 19.22 -33.40
CA VAL A 198 -26.67 18.41 -32.74
C VAL A 198 -26.51 16.95 -33.16
N LEU A 199 -26.27 16.06 -32.19
CA LEU A 199 -26.37 14.62 -32.41
C LEU A 199 -27.85 14.23 -32.46
N GLU A 200 -28.28 13.64 -33.56
CA GLU A 200 -29.65 13.12 -33.68
C GLU A 200 -29.85 11.89 -32.79
N ASP A 201 -30.96 11.85 -32.05
CA ASP A 201 -31.35 10.65 -31.32
C ASP A 201 -31.79 9.58 -32.33
N PRO A 202 -31.11 8.41 -32.38
CA PRO A 202 -31.43 7.33 -33.31
C PRO A 202 -32.86 6.79 -33.15
N PHE A 203 -33.53 7.06 -32.03
CA PHE A 203 -34.90 6.66 -31.73
C PHE A 203 -35.88 7.84 -31.61
N HIS A 204 -35.54 9.05 -32.10
CA HIS A 204 -36.39 10.24 -31.95
C HIS A 204 -37.84 10.11 -32.48
N ARG A 205 -38.10 9.15 -33.38
CA ARG A 205 -39.43 8.88 -33.96
C ARG A 205 -40.19 7.73 -33.29
N VAL A 206 -39.57 7.08 -32.30
CA VAL A 206 -40.13 5.94 -31.57
C VAL A 206 -40.79 6.46 -30.30
N LYS A 207 -42.07 6.13 -30.10
CA LYS A 207 -42.83 6.55 -28.90
C LYS A 207 -42.93 5.46 -27.86
N GLU A 208 -42.91 4.19 -28.30
CA GLU A 208 -43.07 3.00 -27.47
C GLU A 208 -41.96 1.99 -27.75
N VAL A 209 -41.52 1.25 -26.73
CA VAL A 209 -40.40 0.30 -26.85
C VAL A 209 -40.78 -0.87 -27.76
N GLU A 210 -42.05 -1.24 -27.79
CA GLU A 210 -42.61 -2.28 -28.65
C GLU A 210 -42.45 -1.96 -30.14
N ASP A 211 -42.36 -0.66 -30.51
CA ASP A 211 -42.18 -0.25 -31.90
C ASP A 211 -40.73 -0.43 -32.39
N ILE A 212 -39.78 -0.61 -31.47
CA ILE A 212 -38.41 -1.02 -31.82
C ILE A 212 -38.43 -2.44 -32.37
N HIS A 213 -39.21 -3.34 -31.77
CA HIS A 213 -39.32 -4.74 -32.19
C HIS A 213 -40.00 -4.94 -33.54
N LYS A 214 -40.93 -4.04 -33.91
CA LYS A 214 -41.71 -4.17 -35.15
C LYS A 214 -40.96 -3.73 -36.40
N LYS A 215 -39.90 -2.93 -36.26
CA LYS A 215 -39.18 -2.32 -37.38
C LYS A 215 -37.71 -2.75 -37.38
N GLU A 216 -37.32 -3.42 -38.45
CA GLU A 216 -35.96 -3.97 -38.64
C GLU A 216 -34.86 -2.89 -38.51
N GLU A 217 -35.11 -1.68 -39.01
CA GLU A 217 -34.15 -0.56 -38.92
C GLU A 217 -33.82 -0.17 -37.47
N TYR A 218 -34.81 -0.20 -36.56
CA TYR A 218 -34.60 0.15 -35.15
C TYR A 218 -33.97 -1.01 -34.38
N MET A 219 -34.27 -2.26 -34.75
CA MET A 219 -33.60 -3.44 -34.21
C MET A 219 -32.11 -3.47 -34.56
N GLU A 220 -31.74 -3.13 -35.80
CA GLU A 220 -30.34 -3.08 -36.21
C GLU A 220 -29.55 -2.02 -35.42
N LYS A 221 -30.11 -0.82 -35.28
CA LYS A 221 -29.54 0.25 -34.45
C LYS A 221 -29.38 -0.18 -32.98
N MET A 222 -30.39 -0.84 -32.42
CA MET A 222 -30.34 -1.38 -31.06
C MET A 222 -29.25 -2.44 -30.90
N LYS A 223 -29.10 -3.34 -31.88
CA LYS A 223 -28.05 -4.39 -31.91
C LYS A 223 -26.65 -3.78 -31.91
N ILE A 224 -26.43 -2.70 -32.68
CA ILE A 224 -25.15 -1.97 -32.69
C ILE A 224 -24.86 -1.36 -31.32
N ILE A 225 -25.84 -0.70 -30.71
CA ILE A 225 -25.70 -0.06 -29.39
C ILE A 225 -25.39 -1.13 -28.32
N ILE A 226 -26.14 -2.23 -28.29
CA ILE A 226 -25.94 -3.33 -27.32
C ILE A 226 -24.56 -3.98 -27.52
N SER A 227 -24.15 -4.24 -28.77
CA SER A 227 -22.83 -4.79 -29.07
C SER A 227 -21.71 -3.88 -28.60
N PHE A 228 -21.87 -2.57 -28.81
CA PHE A 228 -20.93 -1.57 -28.33
C PHE A 228 -20.86 -1.56 -26.80
N ILE A 229 -22.00 -1.54 -26.11
CA ILE A 229 -22.08 -1.57 -24.64
C ILE A 229 -21.39 -2.84 -24.11
N PHE A 230 -21.68 -4.00 -24.69
CA PHE A 230 -21.13 -5.28 -24.26
C PHE A 230 -19.61 -5.33 -24.34
N HIS A 231 -19.02 -4.81 -25.43
CA HIS A 231 -17.57 -4.85 -25.64
C HIS A 231 -16.81 -3.70 -24.97
N TYR A 232 -17.40 -2.51 -24.93
CA TYR A 232 -16.70 -1.28 -24.53
C TYR A 232 -17.12 -0.78 -23.14
N CYS A 233 -18.41 -0.82 -22.78
CA CYS A 233 -18.94 -0.14 -21.58
C CYS A 233 -19.45 -1.07 -20.47
N ARG A 234 -19.35 -2.40 -20.63
CA ARG A 234 -19.90 -3.39 -19.69
C ARG A 234 -19.48 -3.17 -18.23
N ALA A 235 -18.22 -2.81 -17.99
CA ALA A 235 -17.71 -2.56 -16.64
C ALA A 235 -18.23 -1.25 -16.03
N GLU A 236 -18.44 -0.22 -16.85
CA GLU A 236 -18.93 1.10 -16.41
C GLU A 236 -20.43 1.07 -16.06
N LEU A 237 -21.19 0.16 -16.69
CA LEU A 237 -22.61 -0.05 -16.39
C LEU A 237 -22.87 -1.00 -15.20
N GLY A 238 -21.82 -1.48 -14.52
CA GLY A 238 -21.98 -2.42 -13.40
C GLY A 238 -22.55 -3.78 -13.80
N LEU A 239 -22.55 -4.13 -15.09
CA LEU A 239 -23.01 -5.42 -15.62
C LEU A 239 -21.95 -6.52 -15.40
N HIS A 240 -21.65 -6.76 -14.13
CA HIS A 240 -20.87 -7.89 -13.68
C HIS A 240 -21.70 -9.17 -13.81
N THR A 241 -21.09 -10.29 -14.19
CA THR A 241 -21.73 -11.59 -14.46
C THR A 241 -22.32 -12.23 -13.21
N SER A 242 -23.35 -11.63 -12.62
CA SER A 242 -24.04 -12.15 -11.45
C SER A 242 -25.44 -11.52 -11.35
N ASN A 243 -26.37 -12.03 -12.16
CA ASN A 243 -27.78 -12.10 -11.78
C ASN A 243 -28.46 -13.12 -12.70
N THR A 244 -28.70 -14.32 -12.16
CA THR A 244 -29.36 -15.43 -12.85
C THR A 244 -30.86 -15.24 -13.03
N ASP A 245 -31.44 -14.20 -12.42
CA ASP A 245 -32.90 -14.06 -12.35
C ASP A 245 -33.50 -13.16 -13.45
N ILE A 246 -32.66 -12.50 -14.26
CA ILE A 246 -33.08 -11.68 -15.43
C ILE A 246 -32.97 -12.50 -16.74
N ILE A 247 -32.59 -13.77 -16.66
CA ILE A 247 -32.19 -14.57 -17.83
C ILE A 247 -33.38 -14.89 -18.75
N LYS A 248 -34.60 -15.08 -18.24
CA LYS A 248 -35.73 -15.54 -19.06
C LYS A 248 -36.19 -14.52 -20.12
N THR A 249 -36.26 -13.24 -19.76
CA THR A 249 -36.65 -12.17 -20.71
C THR A 249 -35.52 -11.84 -21.70
N ALA A 250 -34.26 -12.04 -21.28
CA ALA A 250 -33.09 -11.80 -22.11
C ALA A 250 -32.84 -12.95 -23.11
N GLU A 251 -33.24 -14.18 -22.81
CA GLU A 251 -33.16 -15.32 -23.72
C GLU A 251 -34.13 -15.18 -24.90
N GLU A 252 -35.37 -14.76 -24.65
CA GLU A 252 -36.36 -14.45 -25.70
C GLU A 252 -35.89 -13.28 -26.58
N PHE A 253 -35.29 -12.25 -25.97
CA PHE A 253 -34.71 -11.11 -26.68
C PHE A 253 -33.50 -11.53 -27.54
N CYS A 254 -32.58 -12.34 -27.00
CA CYS A 254 -31.44 -12.87 -27.76
C CYS A 254 -31.87 -13.80 -28.90
N ALA A 255 -32.96 -14.56 -28.73
CA ALA A 255 -33.53 -15.39 -29.78
C ALA A 255 -34.09 -14.54 -30.94
N SER A 256 -34.75 -13.41 -30.64
CA SER A 256 -35.25 -12.46 -31.66
C SER A 256 -34.15 -11.68 -32.41
N LEU A 257 -32.93 -11.61 -31.87
CA LEU A 257 -31.79 -10.92 -32.48
C LEU A 257 -30.97 -11.78 -33.47
N ASN A 258 -31.22 -13.09 -33.47
CA ASN A 258 -30.53 -14.10 -34.28
C ASN A 258 -31.43 -14.77 -35.33
N ALA A 259 -32.72 -14.46 -35.33
CA ALA A 259 -33.67 -14.78 -36.41
C ALA A 259 -33.62 -13.68 -37.48
#